data_AF-A0A3D4EK09-F1
#
_entry.id   AF-A0A3D4EK09-F1
#
_cell.length_a   1.000
_cell.length_b   1.000
_cell.length_c   1.000
_cell.angle_alpha   90.00
_cell.angle_beta   90.00
_cell.angle_gamma   90.00
#
_symmetry.space_group_name_H-M   'P 1'
#
loop_
_entity.id
_entity.type
_entity.pdbx_description
1 polymer ?
#
loop_
_entity_poly.entity_id
_entity_poly.type
_entity_poly.pdbx_seq_one_letter_code
_entity_poly.pdbx_strand_id
1 'polypeptide(L)'
;DRSLVYVKPKSDQSVFEMREVTLGTKSGDYYEVLNGLSPGTEIVTNGTFTVDAAAQLSGKKSMMHQGTGSELQETARNFQLSEAFQKNLNALLPSYFALKDAFVASDAQEVQKASETFREDIEVLKVDGMQTEVQKLLATVLEQAAKISNSSALAEQRENFISLNVHFTPLVQNSTAIKPYLFVQRCPMANNSQGAIWLSNSDEIKNPYYGEAMLTCGSTIDTLGD
;
A
#
# COMPACT_ATOMS: atom_id res chain seq x y z
N ASP A 1 13.45 -23.87 -9.74
CA ASP A 1 13.42 -22.92 -8.61
C ASP A 1 12.91 -21.54 -9.02
N ARG A 2 12.21 -20.84 -8.14
CA ARG A 2 11.78 -19.44 -8.36
C ARG A 2 12.97 -18.51 -8.11
N SER A 3 13.19 -17.55 -8.99
CA SER A 3 14.24 -16.54 -8.88
C SER A 3 13.77 -15.22 -9.45
N LEU A 4 14.52 -14.16 -9.20
CA LEU A 4 14.20 -12.80 -9.64
C LEU A 4 15.34 -12.26 -10.51
N VAL A 5 14.98 -11.50 -11.56
CA VAL A 5 15.92 -10.84 -12.47
C VAL A 5 15.46 -9.42 -12.76
N TYR A 6 16.38 -8.54 -13.14
CA TYR A 6 16.05 -7.22 -13.68
C TYR A 6 16.04 -7.26 -15.20
N VAL A 7 14.92 -6.86 -15.80
CA VAL A 7 14.74 -6.75 -17.26
C VAL A 7 14.81 -5.30 -17.70
N LYS A 8 15.28 -5.08 -18.92
CA LYS A 8 15.20 -3.79 -19.60
C LYS A 8 14.05 -3.84 -20.61
N PRO A 9 12.88 -3.25 -20.32
CA PRO A 9 11.68 -3.39 -21.16
C PRO A 9 11.77 -2.60 -22.47
N LYS A 10 12.54 -1.50 -22.51
CA LYS A 10 12.77 -0.69 -23.71
C LYS A 10 14.23 -0.29 -23.83
N SER A 11 14.80 -0.42 -25.03
CA SER A 11 16.23 -0.19 -25.27
C SER A 11 16.64 1.28 -25.08
N ASP A 12 15.70 2.21 -25.26
CA ASP A 12 15.87 3.67 -25.17
C ASP A 12 15.66 4.25 -23.75
N GLN A 13 15.18 3.45 -22.80
CA GLN A 13 14.95 3.88 -21.42
C GLN A 13 15.93 3.22 -20.45
N SER A 14 16.52 4.03 -19.55
CA SER A 14 17.40 3.55 -18.48
C SER A 14 16.61 3.09 -17.25
N VAL A 15 15.49 2.42 -17.48
CA VAL A 15 14.61 1.93 -16.41
C VAL A 15 14.64 0.41 -16.44
N PHE A 16 15.02 -0.19 -15.31
CA PHE A 16 14.98 -1.63 -15.12
C PHE A 16 13.74 -2.02 -14.31
N GLU A 17 13.11 -3.12 -14.68
CA GLU A 17 11.95 -3.68 -14.00
C GLU A 17 12.32 -5.04 -13.42
N MET A 18 11.86 -5.34 -12.21
CA MET A 18 12.06 -6.67 -11.64
C MET A 18 11.02 -7.64 -12.21
N ARG A 19 11.48 -8.83 -12.59
CA ARG A 19 10.64 -9.93 -13.06
C ARG A 19 10.99 -11.22 -12.35
N GLU A 20 9.95 -12.00 -12.03
CA GLU A 20 10.13 -13.35 -11.52
C GLU A 20 10.30 -14.35 -12.66
N VAL A 21 11.22 -15.28 -12.48
CA VAL A 21 11.56 -16.33 -13.43
C VAL A 21 11.62 -17.69 -12.75
N THR A 22 11.27 -18.72 -13.51
CA THR A 22 11.42 -20.11 -13.08
C THR A 22 12.66 -20.67 -13.73
N LEU A 23 13.66 -21.01 -12.92
CA LEU A 23 14.89 -21.63 -13.38
C LEU A 23 14.74 -23.15 -13.43
N GLY A 24 15.26 -23.74 -14.51
CA GLY A 24 15.42 -25.17 -14.74
C GLY A 24 16.84 -25.61 -14.42
N THR A 25 17.42 -26.43 -15.30
CA THR A 25 18.72 -27.06 -15.05
C THR A 25 19.86 -26.05 -15.13
N LYS A 26 20.82 -26.13 -14.22
CA LYS A 26 22.08 -25.38 -14.30
C LYS A 26 23.06 -26.11 -15.22
N SER A 27 23.63 -25.39 -16.19
CA SER A 27 24.66 -25.89 -17.10
C SER A 27 25.85 -24.95 -17.08
N GLY A 28 26.90 -25.33 -16.33
CA GLY A 28 28.06 -24.48 -16.09
C GLY A 28 27.66 -23.18 -15.39
N ASP A 29 27.98 -22.05 -16.02
CA ASP A 29 27.65 -20.70 -15.53
C ASP A 29 26.25 -20.21 -15.96
N TYR A 30 25.51 -21.04 -16.71
CA TYR A 30 24.19 -20.69 -17.24
C TYR A 30 23.08 -21.44 -16.51
N TYR A 31 21.92 -20.79 -16.42
CA TYR A 31 20.68 -21.39 -15.95
C TYR A 31 19.68 -21.46 -17.09
N GLU A 32 19.03 -22.60 -17.24
CA GLU A 32 17.83 -22.71 -18.08
C GLU A 32 16.70 -21.88 -17.46
N VAL A 33 16.01 -21.08 -18.28
CA VAL A 33 14.83 -20.32 -17.86
C VAL A 33 13.60 -20.98 -18.46
N LEU A 34 12.80 -21.63 -17.62
CA LEU A 34 11.60 -22.35 -18.02
C LEU A 34 10.41 -21.41 -18.24
N ASN A 35 10.32 -20.33 -17.45
CA ASN A 35 9.23 -19.35 -17.52
C ASN A 35 9.70 -17.96 -17.03
N GLY A 36 9.00 -16.92 -17.46
CA GLY A 36 9.18 -15.54 -16.98
C GLY A 36 10.01 -14.64 -17.89
N LEU A 37 10.60 -15.15 -18.96
CA LEU A 37 11.29 -14.35 -19.98
C LEU A 37 10.91 -14.80 -21.40
N SER A 38 11.03 -13.88 -22.36
CA SER A 38 10.87 -14.17 -23.78
C SER A 38 12.20 -14.01 -24.52
N PRO A 39 12.46 -14.77 -25.59
CA PRO A 39 13.64 -14.58 -26.42
C PRO A 39 13.78 -13.12 -26.87
N GLY A 40 14.97 -12.55 -26.71
CA GLY A 40 15.25 -11.12 -26.99
C GLY A 40 15.02 -10.18 -25.80
N THR A 41 14.56 -10.67 -24.65
CA THR A 41 14.51 -9.87 -23.42
C THR A 41 15.92 -9.61 -22.88
N GLU A 42 16.31 -8.35 -22.74
CA GLU A 42 17.58 -7.97 -22.11
C GLU A 42 17.46 -8.03 -20.58
N ILE A 43 18.45 -8.66 -19.94
CA ILE A 43 18.53 -8.76 -18.48
C ILE A 43 19.84 -8.18 -17.94
N VAL A 44 19.82 -7.73 -16.70
CA VAL A 44 21.00 -7.29 -15.98
C VAL A 44 21.78 -8.50 -15.49
N THR A 45 23.00 -8.69 -16.01
CA THR A 45 23.92 -9.76 -15.59
C THR A 45 25.06 -9.26 -14.71
N ASN A 46 25.36 -7.95 -14.75
CA ASN A 46 26.41 -7.30 -13.97
C ASN A 46 25.85 -6.07 -13.25
N GLY A 47 26.24 -5.86 -11.99
CA GLY A 47 25.78 -4.71 -11.21
C GLY A 47 24.34 -4.82 -10.72
N THR A 48 23.80 -6.04 -10.60
CA THR A 48 22.43 -6.31 -10.11
C THR A 48 22.15 -5.67 -8.75
N PHE A 49 23.14 -5.63 -7.85
CA PHE A 49 23.02 -4.95 -6.55
C PHE A 49 22.87 -3.43 -6.67
N THR A 50 23.61 -2.81 -7.60
CA THR A 50 23.50 -1.36 -7.84
C THR A 50 22.16 -0.99 -8.44
N VAL A 51 21.66 -1.81 -9.38
CA VAL A 51 20.31 -1.65 -9.96
C VAL A 51 19.24 -1.83 -8.88
N ASP A 52 19.42 -2.81 -8.00
CA ASP A 52 18.53 -3.05 -6.87
C ASP A 52 18.51 -1.87 -5.87
N ALA A 53 19.68 -1.35 -5.49
CA ALA A 53 19.79 -0.19 -4.62
C ALA A 53 19.16 1.07 -5.24
N ALA A 54 19.35 1.30 -6.55
CA ALA A 54 18.69 2.39 -7.26
C ALA A 54 17.17 2.21 -7.31
N ALA A 55 16.69 0.97 -7.48
CA ALA A 55 15.27 0.65 -7.41
C ALA A 55 14.69 0.94 -6.01
N GLN A 56 15.39 0.56 -4.94
CA GLN A 56 15.01 0.88 -3.55
C GLN A 56 14.90 2.38 -3.30
N LEU A 57 15.93 3.15 -3.68
CA LEU A 57 15.94 4.61 -3.54
C LEU A 57 14.82 5.29 -4.32
N SER A 58 14.37 4.66 -5.41
CA SER A 58 13.27 5.14 -6.25
C SER A 58 11.89 4.61 -5.81
N GLY A 59 11.81 3.90 -4.69
CA GLY A 59 10.55 3.31 -4.19
C GLY A 59 9.98 2.17 -5.04
N LYS A 60 10.79 1.57 -5.92
CA LYS A 60 10.38 0.48 -6.82
C LYS A 60 10.62 -0.90 -6.17
N LYS A 61 10.05 -1.94 -6.78
CA LYS A 61 10.21 -3.35 -6.34
C LYS A 61 11.71 -3.73 -6.31
N SER A 62 12.17 -4.29 -5.18
CA SER A 62 13.58 -4.63 -4.92
C SER A 62 13.77 -6.07 -4.43
N MET A 63 14.86 -6.70 -4.84
CA MET A 63 15.26 -8.07 -4.52
C MET A 63 15.41 -8.30 -3.02
N MET A 64 15.74 -7.24 -2.29
CA MET A 64 15.95 -7.24 -0.83
C MET A 64 14.67 -6.89 -0.05
N HIS A 65 13.62 -6.41 -0.74
CA HIS A 65 12.35 -5.99 -0.16
C HIS A 65 11.20 -6.80 -0.77
N GLN A 66 10.97 -8.01 -0.27
CA GLN A 66 9.85 -8.86 -0.73
C GLN A 66 8.50 -8.53 -0.07
N GLY A 67 8.43 -7.58 0.86
CA GLY A 67 7.20 -7.26 1.60
C GLY A 67 6.52 -5.97 1.11
N THR A 68 5.21 -6.04 0.87
CA THR A 68 4.23 -4.97 0.55
C THR A 68 4.13 -4.43 -0.87
N GLY A 69 5.13 -4.60 -1.72
CA GLY A 69 4.97 -4.34 -3.16
C GLY A 69 3.97 -5.30 -3.84
N SER A 70 3.74 -6.47 -3.23
CA SER A 70 2.84 -7.51 -3.74
C SER A 70 1.39 -7.32 -3.26
N GLU A 71 1.16 -6.99 -1.99
CA GLU A 71 -0.20 -6.86 -1.45
C GLU A 71 -0.93 -5.63 -1.99
N LEU A 72 -0.26 -4.46 -2.06
CA LEU A 72 -0.86 -3.27 -2.67
C LEU A 72 -1.17 -3.48 -4.15
N GLN A 73 -0.43 -4.33 -4.85
CA GLN A 73 -0.61 -4.57 -6.28
C GLN A 73 -1.65 -5.67 -6.57
N GLU A 74 -1.88 -6.60 -5.63
CA GLU A 74 -3.00 -7.56 -5.69
C GLU A 74 -4.34 -6.92 -5.28
N THR A 75 -4.34 -5.98 -4.31
CA THR A 75 -5.55 -5.26 -3.88
C THR A 75 -5.88 -4.04 -4.74
N ALA A 76 -4.91 -3.45 -5.45
CA ALA A 76 -5.14 -2.40 -6.45
C ALA A 76 -5.62 -2.95 -7.81
N ARG A 77 -6.54 -3.92 -7.82
CA ARG A 77 -7.29 -4.20 -9.04
C ARG A 77 -8.10 -2.96 -9.38
N ASN A 78 -8.05 -2.50 -10.63
CA ASN A 78 -8.97 -1.47 -11.11
C ASN A 78 -10.39 -2.05 -11.06
N PHE A 79 -11.22 -1.60 -10.13
CA PHE A 79 -12.62 -1.99 -10.01
C PHE A 79 -13.51 -0.76 -10.04
N GLN A 80 -14.69 -0.91 -10.64
CA GLN A 80 -15.60 0.22 -10.82
C GLN A 80 -16.48 0.42 -9.58
N LEU A 81 -16.42 1.61 -9.01
CA LEU A 81 -17.27 2.01 -7.88
C LEU A 81 -18.56 2.65 -8.37
N SER A 82 -19.69 2.29 -7.75
CA SER A 82 -20.96 2.97 -8.02
C SER A 82 -20.91 4.43 -7.57
N GLU A 83 -21.60 5.32 -8.27
CA GLU A 83 -21.64 6.75 -7.92
C GLU A 83 -22.08 6.98 -6.46
N ALA A 84 -23.06 6.20 -5.99
CA ALA A 84 -23.53 6.23 -4.61
C ALA A 84 -22.40 5.88 -3.61
N PHE A 85 -21.63 4.84 -3.88
CA PHE A 85 -20.51 4.46 -3.02
C PHE A 85 -19.38 5.49 -3.05
N GLN A 86 -19.07 6.05 -4.21
CA GLN A 86 -18.06 7.11 -4.33
C GLN A 86 -18.41 8.35 -3.48
N LYS A 87 -19.69 8.74 -3.45
CA LYS A 87 -20.16 9.82 -2.56
C LYS A 87 -19.99 9.45 -1.08
N ASN A 88 -20.29 8.20 -0.73
CA ASN A 88 -20.15 7.70 0.62
C ASN A 88 -18.68 7.67 1.08
N LEU A 89 -17.74 7.32 0.19
CA LEU A 89 -16.31 7.36 0.50
C LEU A 89 -15.83 8.75 0.94
N ASN A 90 -16.27 9.81 0.26
CA ASN A 90 -15.95 11.18 0.67
C ASN A 90 -16.45 11.51 2.09
N ALA A 91 -17.59 10.95 2.49
CA ALA A 91 -18.15 11.15 3.83
C ALA A 91 -17.35 10.41 4.92
N LEU A 92 -16.58 9.36 4.57
CA LEU A 92 -15.72 8.61 5.49
C LEU A 92 -14.36 9.28 5.73
N LEU A 93 -13.90 10.11 4.80
CA LEU A 93 -12.56 10.70 4.88
C LEU A 93 -12.32 11.50 6.17
N PRO A 94 -13.26 12.31 6.69
CA PRO A 94 -13.05 13.03 7.94
C PRO A 94 -12.76 12.13 9.14
N SER A 95 -13.53 11.04 9.34
CA SER A 95 -13.30 10.11 10.47
C SER A 95 -12.05 9.26 10.26
N TYR A 96 -11.71 8.91 9.02
CA TYR A 96 -10.41 8.31 8.71
C TYR A 96 -9.24 9.24 9.09
N PHE A 97 -9.31 10.54 8.77
CA PHE A 97 -8.25 11.48 9.12
C PHE A 97 -8.13 11.71 10.62
N ALA A 98 -9.25 11.75 11.35
CA ALA A 98 -9.24 11.78 12.81
C ALA A 98 -8.52 10.55 13.39
N LEU A 99 -8.77 9.36 12.86
CA LEU A 99 -8.07 8.14 13.25
C LEU A 99 -6.57 8.22 12.95
N LYS A 100 -6.19 8.65 11.73
CA LYS A 100 -4.79 8.86 11.35
C LYS A 100 -4.10 9.86 12.28
N ASP A 101 -4.74 10.98 12.61
CA ASP A 101 -4.17 12.02 13.46
C ASP A 101 -4.01 11.55 14.91
N ALA A 102 -4.93 10.73 15.42
CA ALA A 102 -4.76 10.07 16.72
C ALA A 102 -3.52 9.15 16.75
N PHE A 103 -3.26 8.42 15.66
CA PHE A 103 -2.03 7.62 15.52
C PHE A 103 -0.76 8.47 15.47
N VAL A 104 -0.80 9.62 14.78
CA VAL A 104 0.31 10.60 14.76
C VAL A 104 0.59 11.10 16.18
N ALA A 105 -0.45 11.46 16.93
CA ALA A 105 -0.34 11.87 18.33
C ALA A 105 0.09 10.75 19.29
N SER A 106 0.05 9.48 18.84
CA SER A 106 0.41 8.30 19.64
C SER A 106 -0.44 8.13 20.91
N ASP A 107 -1.69 8.60 20.90
CA ASP A 107 -2.64 8.45 22.00
C ASP A 107 -3.50 7.20 21.78
N ALA A 108 -3.19 6.12 22.51
CA ALA A 108 -3.89 4.85 22.36
C ALA A 108 -5.40 4.94 22.65
N GLN A 109 -5.82 5.76 23.62
CA GLN A 109 -7.25 5.90 23.94
C GLN A 109 -7.99 6.68 22.87
N GLU A 110 -7.36 7.74 22.34
CA GLU A 110 -7.96 8.52 21.26
C GLU A 110 -8.02 7.70 19.96
N VAL A 111 -7.00 6.88 19.69
CA VAL A 111 -7.03 5.90 18.59
C VAL A 111 -8.22 4.95 18.73
N GLN A 112 -8.50 4.44 19.93
CA GLN A 112 -9.67 3.55 20.13
C GLN A 112 -10.98 4.24 19.76
N LYS A 113 -11.19 5.47 20.26
CA LYS A 113 -12.42 6.25 20.02
C LYS A 113 -12.57 6.64 18.55
N ALA A 114 -11.50 7.13 17.93
CA ALA A 114 -11.51 7.53 16.53
C ALA A 114 -11.74 6.32 15.61
N SER A 115 -11.19 5.15 15.96
CA SER A 115 -11.42 3.92 15.22
C SER A 115 -12.85 3.41 15.36
N GLU A 116 -13.45 3.53 16.55
CA GLU A 116 -14.86 3.21 16.77
C GLU A 116 -15.75 4.11 15.92
N THR A 117 -15.50 5.43 15.92
CA THR A 117 -16.24 6.40 15.11
C THR A 117 -16.13 6.08 13.62
N PHE A 118 -14.91 5.81 13.13
CA PHE A 118 -14.69 5.42 11.74
C PHE A 118 -15.43 4.12 11.38
N ARG A 119 -15.45 3.14 12.28
CA ARG A 119 -16.19 1.88 12.08
C ARG A 119 -17.70 2.14 11.97
N GLU A 120 -18.27 2.91 12.89
CA GLU A 120 -19.69 3.28 12.90
C GLU A 120 -20.09 4.02 11.61
N ASP A 121 -19.26 4.97 11.15
CA ASP A 121 -19.50 5.69 9.91
C ASP A 121 -19.56 4.75 8.70
N ILE A 122 -18.70 3.71 8.66
CA ILE A 122 -18.74 2.68 7.60
C ILE A 122 -20.03 1.86 7.70
N GLU A 123 -20.43 1.43 8.89
CA GLU A 123 -21.63 0.60 9.09
C GLU A 123 -22.93 1.32 8.69
N VAL A 124 -22.97 2.65 8.84
CA VAL A 124 -24.08 3.50 8.40
C VAL A 124 -24.17 3.59 6.88
N LEU A 125 -23.08 3.33 6.16
CA LEU A 125 -23.10 3.28 4.70
C LEU A 125 -23.89 2.05 4.24
N LYS A 126 -25.17 2.27 3.92
CA LYS A 126 -25.93 1.30 3.13
C LYS A 126 -25.37 1.30 1.71
N VAL A 127 -24.85 0.15 1.29
CA VAL A 127 -24.35 0.00 -0.08
C VAL A 127 -24.93 -1.26 -0.69
N ASP A 128 -26.15 -1.13 -1.21
CA ASP A 128 -26.78 -2.16 -2.02
C ASP A 128 -26.04 -2.29 -3.37
N GLY A 129 -25.91 -3.50 -3.87
CA GLY A 129 -25.35 -3.76 -5.21
C GLY A 129 -23.83 -3.58 -5.34
N MET A 130 -23.06 -3.62 -4.24
CA MET A 130 -21.60 -3.62 -4.32
C MET A 130 -21.04 -4.86 -5.03
N GLN A 131 -19.97 -4.67 -5.80
CA GLN A 131 -19.17 -5.79 -6.31
C GLN A 131 -18.56 -6.59 -5.15
N THR A 132 -18.41 -7.91 -5.33
CA THR A 132 -17.86 -8.81 -4.31
C THR A 132 -16.49 -8.36 -3.79
N GLU A 133 -15.66 -7.77 -4.65
CA GLU A 133 -14.33 -7.29 -4.25
C GLU A 133 -14.42 -6.10 -3.28
N VAL A 134 -15.28 -5.12 -3.57
CA VAL A 134 -15.52 -3.96 -2.70
C VAL A 134 -16.06 -4.41 -1.34
N GLN A 135 -16.96 -5.39 -1.33
CA GLN A 135 -17.49 -5.97 -0.08
C GLN A 135 -16.39 -6.61 0.77
N LYS A 136 -15.46 -7.34 0.15
CA LYS A 136 -14.33 -7.96 0.87
C LYS A 136 -13.40 -6.92 1.46
N LEU A 137 -13.01 -5.91 0.67
CA LEU A 137 -12.16 -4.82 1.14
C LEU A 137 -12.80 -4.11 2.33
N LEU A 138 -14.09 -3.76 2.22
CA LEU A 138 -14.82 -3.08 3.29
C LEU A 138 -14.98 -3.96 4.55
N ALA A 139 -15.23 -5.25 4.38
CA ALA A 139 -15.30 -6.20 5.49
C ALA A 139 -13.96 -6.28 6.24
N THR A 140 -12.83 -6.32 5.52
CA THR A 140 -11.52 -6.29 6.15
C THR A 140 -11.27 -4.96 6.85
N VAL A 141 -11.64 -3.82 6.25
CA VAL A 141 -11.51 -2.50 6.89
C VAL A 141 -12.29 -2.45 8.21
N LEU A 142 -13.53 -2.94 8.23
CA LEU A 142 -14.36 -3.03 9.44
C LEU A 142 -13.73 -3.93 10.50
N GLU A 143 -13.21 -5.09 10.10
CA GLU A 143 -12.54 -6.02 11.02
C GLU A 143 -11.31 -5.36 11.66
N GLN A 144 -10.46 -4.69 10.88
CA GLN A 144 -9.29 -4.00 11.41
C GLN A 144 -9.68 -2.82 12.31
N ALA A 145 -10.68 -2.03 11.92
CA ALA A 145 -11.18 -0.93 12.74
C ALA A 145 -11.72 -1.41 14.10
N ALA A 146 -12.40 -2.55 14.12
CA ALA A 146 -12.83 -3.19 15.37
C ALA A 146 -11.66 -3.71 16.21
N LYS A 147 -10.61 -4.28 15.60
CA LYS A 147 -9.41 -4.71 16.34
C LYS A 147 -8.66 -3.51 16.95
N ILE A 148 -8.56 -2.40 16.21
CA ILE A 148 -7.97 -1.15 16.71
C ILE A 148 -8.79 -0.60 17.89
N SER A 149 -10.12 -0.53 17.78
CA SER A 149 -10.94 0.03 18.86
C SER A 149 -10.96 -0.83 20.13
N ASN A 150 -10.82 -2.14 19.99
CA ASN A 150 -10.78 -3.08 21.11
C ASN A 150 -9.39 -3.28 21.75
N SER A 151 -8.31 -2.80 21.13
CA SER A 151 -6.96 -2.90 21.70
C SER A 151 -6.58 -1.62 22.45
N SER A 152 -5.96 -1.78 23.61
CA SER A 152 -5.35 -0.67 24.38
C SER A 152 -3.84 -0.53 24.12
N ALA A 153 -3.25 -1.44 23.33
CA ALA A 153 -1.83 -1.45 23.02
C ALA A 153 -1.56 -0.73 21.68
N LEU A 154 -0.88 0.41 21.72
CA LEU A 154 -0.60 1.22 20.53
C LEU A 154 0.17 0.45 19.44
N ALA A 155 1.02 -0.50 19.83
CA ALA A 155 1.73 -1.36 18.87
C ALA A 155 0.75 -2.24 18.07
N GLU A 156 -0.17 -2.92 18.75
CA GLU A 156 -1.20 -3.74 18.10
C GLU A 156 -2.14 -2.87 17.25
N GLN A 157 -2.52 -1.70 17.74
CA GLN A 157 -3.34 -0.75 16.97
C GLN A 157 -2.66 -0.36 15.65
N ARG A 158 -1.33 -0.10 15.67
CA ARG A 158 -0.56 0.23 14.47
C ARG A 158 -0.47 -0.93 13.49
N GLU A 159 -0.31 -2.16 13.97
CA GLU A 159 -0.32 -3.36 13.12
C GLU A 159 -1.66 -3.50 12.37
N ASN A 160 -2.77 -3.35 13.08
CA ASN A 160 -4.09 -3.38 12.46
C ASN A 160 -4.32 -2.17 11.53
N PHE A 161 -3.77 -0.99 11.85
CA PHE A 161 -3.86 0.20 11.00
C PHE A 161 -3.11 0.05 9.68
N ILE A 162 -1.96 -0.65 9.68
CA ILE A 162 -1.25 -1.03 8.45
C ILE A 162 -2.19 -1.84 7.54
N SER A 163 -2.81 -2.90 8.10
CA SER A 163 -3.76 -3.73 7.34
C SER A 163 -4.99 -2.94 6.89
N LEU A 164 -5.51 -2.04 7.73
CA LEU A 164 -6.63 -1.16 7.39
C LEU A 164 -6.28 -0.32 6.15
N ASN A 165 -5.11 0.31 6.14
CA ASN A 165 -4.68 1.17 5.03
C ASN A 165 -4.47 0.42 3.72
N VAL A 166 -3.99 -0.82 3.78
CA VAL A 166 -3.84 -1.69 2.58
C VAL A 166 -5.18 -1.97 1.90
N HIS A 167 -6.27 -2.03 2.67
CA HIS A 167 -7.61 -2.35 2.14
C HIS A 167 -8.48 -1.11 1.89
N PHE A 168 -8.30 -0.05 2.67
CA PHE A 168 -9.05 1.20 2.51
C PHE A 168 -8.52 2.05 1.35
N THR A 169 -7.21 2.12 1.17
CA THR A 169 -6.60 2.97 0.12
C THR A 169 -7.06 2.61 -1.29
N PRO A 170 -7.16 1.33 -1.71
CA PRO A 170 -7.69 0.97 -3.02
C PRO A 170 -9.14 1.43 -3.25
N LEU A 171 -9.99 1.49 -2.22
CA LEU A 171 -11.34 2.01 -2.33
C LEU A 171 -11.33 3.50 -2.68
N VAL A 172 -10.43 4.27 -2.06
CA VAL A 172 -10.29 5.71 -2.33
C VAL A 172 -9.63 5.95 -3.70
N GLN A 173 -8.59 5.19 -4.05
CA GLN A 173 -7.89 5.31 -5.33
C GLN A 173 -8.77 5.02 -6.55
N ASN A 174 -9.72 4.10 -6.43
CA ASN A 174 -10.66 3.78 -7.50
C ASN A 174 -11.87 4.72 -7.57
N SER A 175 -11.94 5.76 -6.73
CA SER A 175 -13.00 6.77 -6.80
C SER A 175 -12.57 7.95 -7.66
N THR A 176 -13.45 8.34 -8.59
CA THR A 176 -13.31 9.54 -9.42
C THR A 176 -13.98 10.78 -8.79
N ALA A 177 -14.50 10.65 -7.57
CA ALA A 177 -15.27 11.70 -6.90
C ALA A 177 -14.51 12.35 -5.73
N ILE A 178 -13.25 11.99 -5.48
CA ILE A 178 -12.46 12.47 -4.34
C ILE A 178 -12.21 13.97 -4.45
N LYS A 179 -12.70 14.74 -3.48
CA LYS A 179 -12.47 16.20 -3.36
C LYS A 179 -12.40 16.63 -1.88
N PRO A 180 -11.44 17.48 -1.48
CA PRO A 180 -10.30 18.00 -2.24
C PRO A 180 -9.24 16.92 -2.53
N TYR A 181 -8.15 17.29 -3.22
CA TYR A 181 -7.04 16.37 -3.49
C TYR A 181 -6.48 15.73 -2.21
N LEU A 182 -6.13 14.45 -2.30
CA LEU A 182 -5.49 13.68 -1.24
C LEU A 182 -4.13 13.17 -1.69
N PHE A 183 -3.25 12.90 -0.73
CA PHE A 183 -1.94 12.31 -0.96
C PHE A 183 -1.91 10.88 -0.44
N VAL A 184 -1.36 9.96 -1.21
CA VAL A 184 -0.96 8.65 -0.70
C VAL A 184 0.49 8.78 -0.26
N GLN A 185 0.74 8.63 1.03
CA GLN A 185 2.06 8.75 1.63
C GLN A 185 2.53 7.37 2.10
N ARG A 186 3.86 7.18 2.16
CA ARG A 186 4.49 5.91 2.53
C ARG A 186 5.68 6.11 3.44
N CYS A 187 5.81 5.27 4.45
CA CYS A 187 7.01 5.13 5.26
C CYS A 187 7.65 3.78 4.90
N PRO A 188 8.88 3.74 4.34
CA PRO A 188 9.52 2.49 3.93
C PRO A 188 10.01 1.63 5.11
N MET A 189 10.19 2.23 6.29
CA MET A 189 10.69 1.55 7.49
C MET A 189 9.58 0.89 8.32
N ALA A 190 8.32 1.33 8.14
CA ALA A 190 7.17 0.75 8.82
C ALA A 190 6.98 -0.73 8.47
N ASN A 191 6.19 -1.45 9.28
CA ASN A 191 5.87 -2.86 9.06
C ASN A 191 7.12 -3.74 8.90
N ASN A 192 8.02 -3.74 9.89
CA ASN A 192 9.27 -4.51 9.85
C ASN A 192 10.13 -4.23 8.62
N SER A 193 10.29 -2.95 8.27
CA SER A 193 10.96 -2.52 7.05
C SER A 193 10.38 -3.19 5.82
N GLN A 194 9.08 -3.41 5.73
CA GLN A 194 8.40 -3.75 4.48
C GLN A 194 7.73 -2.51 3.86
N GLY A 195 7.48 -1.51 4.70
CA GLY A 195 6.83 -0.26 4.39
C GLY A 195 5.33 -0.29 4.70
N ALA A 196 4.75 0.88 4.91
CA ALA A 196 3.31 1.04 5.11
C ALA A 196 2.84 2.37 4.53
N ILE A 197 1.61 2.38 4.01
CA ILE A 197 0.99 3.53 3.35
C ILE A 197 -0.11 4.16 4.20
N TRP A 198 -0.45 5.41 3.95
CA TRP A 198 -1.64 6.06 4.52
C TRP A 198 -2.14 7.15 3.56
N LEU A 199 -3.40 7.56 3.72
CA LEU A 199 -3.95 8.72 3.03
C LEU A 199 -3.74 9.98 3.87
N SER A 200 -3.43 11.10 3.22
CA SER A 200 -3.27 12.40 3.86
C SER A 200 -4.03 13.47 3.11
N ASN A 201 -4.60 14.42 3.84
CA ASN A 201 -5.19 15.66 3.32
C ASN A 201 -4.19 16.83 3.30
N SER A 202 -2.91 16.56 3.59
CA SER A 202 -1.80 17.52 3.56
C SER A 202 -0.58 16.89 2.88
N ASP A 203 0.19 17.72 2.18
CA ASP A 203 1.48 17.36 1.60
C ASP A 203 2.59 17.17 2.65
N GLU A 204 2.40 17.70 3.86
CA GLU A 204 3.28 17.49 5.00
C GLU A 204 3.27 16.00 5.41
N ILE A 205 4.47 15.44 5.65
CA ILE A 205 4.63 14.07 6.13
C ILE A 205 4.46 14.04 7.65
N LYS A 206 3.39 13.39 8.12
CA LYS A 206 3.15 13.07 9.53
C LYS A 206 2.92 11.58 9.70
N ASN A 207 3.95 10.86 10.10
CA ASN A 207 4.01 9.40 10.13
C ASN A 207 3.17 8.81 11.28
N PRO A 208 2.06 8.10 11.00
CA PRO A 208 1.20 7.51 12.04
C PRO A 208 1.81 6.27 12.72
N TYR A 209 2.87 5.70 12.16
CA TYR A 209 3.44 4.42 12.61
C TYR A 209 4.52 4.57 13.67
N TYR A 210 5.14 5.75 13.77
CA TYR A 210 6.26 5.99 14.69
C TYR A 210 6.07 7.21 15.59
N GLY A 211 5.00 7.99 15.42
CA GLY A 211 4.75 9.19 16.23
C GLY A 211 5.93 10.16 16.18
N GLU A 212 6.25 10.79 17.31
CA GLU A 212 7.36 11.75 17.41
C GLU A 212 8.73 11.16 17.07
N ALA A 213 8.94 9.84 17.23
CA ALA A 213 10.24 9.22 16.99
C ALA A 213 10.71 9.31 15.53
N MET A 214 9.77 9.31 14.58
CA MET A 214 10.06 9.44 13.14
C MET A 214 8.93 10.18 12.41
N LEU A 215 8.47 11.30 12.98
CA LEU A 215 7.28 12.02 12.51
C LEU A 215 7.36 12.39 11.02
N THR A 216 8.55 12.78 10.55
CA THR A 216 8.78 13.20 9.16
C THR A 216 9.28 12.08 8.25
N CYS A 217 9.31 10.83 8.72
CA CYS A 217 9.76 9.70 7.91
C CYS A 217 8.67 9.28 6.93
N GLY A 218 8.91 9.55 5.65
CA GLY A 218 8.06 9.08 4.56
C GLY A 218 8.16 9.97 3.33
N SER A 219 7.40 9.62 2.30
CA SER A 219 7.26 10.40 1.08
C SER A 219 5.88 10.24 0.49
N THR A 220 5.44 11.23 -0.27
CA THR A 220 4.26 11.13 -1.13
C THR A 220 4.60 10.22 -2.31
N ILE A 221 3.76 9.21 -2.56
CA ILE A 221 3.93 8.25 -3.67
C ILE A 221 2.82 8.38 -4.72
N ASP A 222 1.70 9.04 -4.40
CA ASP A 222 0.57 9.25 -5.31
C ASP A 222 -0.28 10.46 -4.87
N THR A 223 -1.11 10.99 -5.77
CA THR A 223 -2.06 12.09 -5.50
C THR A 223 -3.40 11.78 -6.16
N LEU A 224 -4.49 11.91 -5.41
CA LEU A 224 -5.86 11.53 -5.81
C LEU A 224 -6.76 12.76 -5.86
N GLY A 225 -7.67 12.87 -6.84
CA GLY A 225 -8.75 13.86 -6.84
C GLY A 225 -8.73 14.93 -7.95
N ASP A 226 -8.23 14.61 -9.15
CA ASP A 226 -8.28 15.48 -10.35
C ASP A 226 -9.71 15.84 -10.81
#